data_AF-A0A7C2Q1S9-F1
#
_entry.id   AF-A0A7C2Q1S9-F1
#
_cell.length_a   1.000
_cell.length_b   1.000
_cell.length_c   1.000
_cell.angle_alpha   90.00
_cell.angle_beta   90.00
_cell.angle_gamma   90.00
#
_symmetry.space_group_name_H-M   'P 1'
#
loop_
_entity.id
_entity.type
_entity.pdbx_description
1 polymer ?
#
loop_
_entity_poly.entity_id
_entity_poly.type
_entity_poly.pdbx_seq_one_letter_code
_entity_poly.pdbx_strand_id
1 'polypeptide(L)'
;MKKLNYLFIILSSASLLLYGGEMTQRSFEATLKKCEAEDNGAACAKLYYYFISSKRAYLADLQLDKQKALYYAKKACVLNDRDGCVTAGMTLYYGDQHAGIARDKESGRGLLKKACELGQDDVCTFFLNPNF
;
A
#
# COMPACT_ATOMS: atom_id res chain seq x y z
N MET A 1 5.56 -21.35 13.48
CA MET A 1 4.68 -20.56 14.38
C MET A 1 5.47 -19.40 14.98
N LYS A 2 5.55 -18.25 14.29
CA LYS A 2 6.23 -17.05 14.81
C LYS A 2 5.15 -16.08 15.30
N LYS A 3 4.77 -16.19 16.58
CA LYS A 3 4.13 -15.07 17.29
C LYS A 3 5.22 -14.01 17.46
N LEU A 4 5.37 -13.16 16.44
CA LEU A 4 6.27 -12.02 16.53
C LEU A 4 5.69 -11.08 17.60
N ASN A 5 6.48 -10.90 18.65
CA ASN A 5 6.06 -10.48 19.96
C ASN A 5 5.71 -8.98 19.95
N TYR A 6 4.42 -8.67 19.89
CA TYR A 6 3.86 -7.30 19.90
C TYR A 6 4.43 -6.42 21.04
N LEU A 7 4.90 -7.04 22.13
CA LEU A 7 5.47 -6.37 23.30
C LEU A 7 6.75 -5.58 23.01
N PHE A 8 7.58 -6.00 22.04
CA PHE A 8 8.86 -5.32 21.74
C PHE A 8 8.68 -4.00 20.99
N ILE A 9 7.58 -3.84 20.26
CA ILE A 9 7.27 -2.59 19.54
C ILE A 9 6.87 -1.48 20.53
N ILE A 10 6.24 -1.84 21.65
CA ILE A 10 5.74 -0.89 22.66
C ILE A 10 6.88 -0.27 23.47
N LEU A 11 8.01 -0.96 23.63
CA LEU A 11 9.13 -0.46 24.44
C LEU A 11 10.06 0.49 23.68
N SER A 12 10.12 0.44 22.35
CA SER A 12 10.92 1.39 21.55
C SER A 12 10.25 2.75 21.34
N SER A 13 8.96 2.90 21.66
CA SER A 13 8.22 4.16 21.50
C SER A 13 8.39 5.16 22.65
N ALA A 14 8.95 4.74 23.78
CA ALA A 14 9.15 5.63 24.93
C ALA A 14 10.22 6.72 24.67
N SER A 15 11.16 6.49 23.75
CA SER A 15 12.23 7.45 23.43
C SER A 15 11.84 8.51 22.38
N LEU A 16 10.66 8.40 21.76
CA LEU A 16 10.17 9.31 20.70
C LEU A 16 9.20 10.39 21.21
N LEU A 17 8.94 10.45 22.51
CA LEU A 17 7.92 11.30 23.13
C LEU A 17 8.25 12.81 23.21
N LEU A 18 9.36 13.27 22.61
CA LEU A 18 9.78 14.68 22.69
C LEU A 18 9.50 15.52 21.43
N TYR A 19 9.01 14.93 20.34
CA TYR A 19 8.68 15.69 19.11
C TYR A 19 7.36 15.21 18.47
N GLY A 20 6.23 15.81 18.88
CA GLY A 20 5.03 16.01 18.06
C GLY A 20 4.43 14.83 17.24
N GLY A 21 4.65 13.57 17.63
CA GLY A 21 4.38 12.40 16.76
C GLY A 21 3.36 11.37 17.27
N GLU A 22 2.79 11.51 18.46
CA GLU A 22 1.96 10.44 19.05
C GLU A 22 0.65 10.17 18.28
N MET A 23 0.03 11.22 17.71
CA MET A 23 -1.27 11.09 17.04
C MET A 23 -1.16 10.42 15.67
N THR A 24 -0.06 10.63 14.94
CA THR A 24 0.19 9.96 13.65
C THR A 24 0.54 8.49 13.84
N GLN A 25 1.24 8.13 14.92
CA GLN A 25 1.58 6.75 15.23
C GLN A 25 0.36 5.90 15.61
N ARG A 26 -0.50 6.37 16.54
CA ARG A 26 -1.72 5.63 16.91
C ARG A 26 -2.68 5.45 15.73
N SER A 27 -2.78 6.46 14.86
CA SER A 27 -3.59 6.39 13.64
C SER A 27 -3.07 5.34 12.66
N PHE A 28 -1.74 5.26 12.49
CA PHE A 28 -1.11 4.23 11.67
C PHE A 28 -1.35 2.83 12.25
N GLU A 29 -1.13 2.62 13.55
CA GLU A 29 -1.33 1.32 14.22
C GLU A 29 -2.78 0.84 14.13
N ALA A 30 -3.74 1.76 14.32
CA ALA A 30 -5.16 1.43 14.14
C ALA A 30 -5.49 1.06 12.69
N THR A 31 -4.92 1.77 11.71
CA THR A 31 -5.11 1.45 10.28
C THR A 31 -4.47 0.10 9.94
N LEU A 32 -3.27 -0.17 10.47
CA LEU A 32 -2.55 -1.43 10.31
C LEU A 32 -3.37 -2.60 10.85
N LYS A 33 -3.92 -2.47 12.06
CA LYS A 33 -4.79 -3.49 12.65
C LYS A 33 -6.01 -3.75 11.76
N LYS A 34 -6.70 -2.71 11.28
CA LYS A 34 -7.87 -2.86 10.42
C LYS A 34 -7.55 -3.59 9.11
N CYS A 35 -6.41 -3.27 8.50
CA CYS A 35 -5.99 -3.97 7.29
C CYS A 35 -5.59 -5.43 7.58
N GLU A 36 -4.77 -5.67 8.60
CA GLU A 36 -4.14 -6.97 8.80
C GLU A 36 -4.98 -7.98 9.58
N ALA A 37 -5.74 -7.53 10.58
CA ALA A 37 -6.52 -8.40 11.45
C ALA A 37 -8.02 -8.42 11.11
N GLU A 38 -8.53 -7.39 10.44
CA GLU A 38 -9.96 -7.23 10.14
C GLU A 38 -10.25 -7.25 8.64
N ASP A 39 -9.23 -7.47 7.80
CA ASP A 39 -9.33 -7.55 6.34
C ASP A 39 -10.13 -6.39 5.72
N ASN A 40 -9.90 -5.19 6.24
CA ASN A 40 -10.54 -3.97 5.74
C ASN A 40 -9.78 -3.42 4.52
N GLY A 41 -10.35 -3.56 3.32
CA GLY A 41 -9.75 -3.12 2.06
C GLY A 41 -9.37 -1.64 2.03
N ALA A 42 -10.27 -0.75 2.47
CA ALA A 42 -10.02 0.68 2.53
C ALA A 42 -8.87 1.04 3.50
N ALA A 43 -8.75 0.32 4.62
CA ALA A 43 -7.62 0.49 5.54
C ALA A 43 -6.30 0.05 4.90
N CYS A 44 -6.30 -1.05 4.14
CA CYS A 44 -5.12 -1.46 3.37
C CYS A 44 -4.76 -0.42 2.30
N ALA A 45 -5.73 0.12 1.57
CA ALA A 45 -5.49 1.20 0.61
C ALA A 45 -4.92 2.44 1.30
N LYS A 46 -5.41 2.77 2.51
CA LYS A 46 -4.85 3.86 3.31
C LYS A 46 -3.40 3.62 3.73
N LEU A 47 -3.00 2.38 4.02
CA LEU A 47 -1.60 2.05 4.33
C LEU A 47 -0.66 2.31 3.16
N TYR A 48 -1.09 2.04 1.91
CA TYR A 48 -0.31 2.45 0.73
C TYR A 48 0.08 3.93 0.83
N TYR A 49 -0.88 4.82 1.09
CA TYR A 49 -0.62 6.25 1.23
C TYR A 49 0.30 6.59 2.40
N TYR A 50 0.17 5.91 3.55
CA TYR A 50 1.10 6.11 4.68
C TYR A 50 2.55 5.80 4.29
N PHE A 51 2.78 4.73 3.54
CA PHE A 51 4.13 4.35 3.11
C PHE A 51 4.68 5.27 2.02
N ILE A 52 3.87 5.75 1.07
CA ILE A 52 4.37 6.67 0.03
C ILE A 52 4.48 8.13 0.47
N SER A 53 3.75 8.54 1.51
CA SER A 53 3.80 9.91 2.09
C SER A 53 4.73 10.05 3.29
N SER A 54 5.35 8.95 3.72
CA SER A 54 6.33 8.88 4.80
C SER A 54 7.47 9.86 4.55
N LYS A 55 7.48 11.00 5.26
CA LYS A 55 8.61 11.95 5.31
C LYS A 55 9.85 11.37 6.01
N ARG A 56 9.85 10.11 6.44
CA ARG A 56 11.00 9.41 7.06
C ARG A 56 12.09 9.01 6.04
N ALA A 57 12.21 9.78 4.97
CA ALA A 57 13.01 9.46 3.81
C ALA A 57 14.48 9.82 4.03
N TYR A 58 15.26 8.88 4.57
CA TYR A 58 16.71 8.85 4.36
C TYR A 58 17.07 7.60 3.54
N LEU A 59 16.57 7.58 2.30
CA LEU A 59 16.91 6.75 1.12
C LEU A 59 17.00 5.21 1.24
N ALA A 60 17.38 4.59 2.36
CA ALA A 60 17.28 3.15 2.58
C ALA A 60 15.84 2.72 2.90
N ASP A 61 15.14 3.50 3.72
CA ASP A 61 13.77 3.20 4.14
C ASP A 61 12.74 3.48 3.02
N LEU A 62 13.04 4.40 2.10
CA LEU A 62 12.12 4.78 1.03
C LEU A 62 11.84 3.64 0.03
N GLN A 63 12.86 2.85 -0.30
CA GLN A 63 12.68 1.69 -1.19
C GLN A 63 11.78 0.64 -0.54
N LEU A 64 12.10 0.30 0.71
CA LEU A 64 11.32 -0.65 1.51
C LEU A 64 9.88 -0.16 1.72
N ASP A 65 9.71 1.14 1.96
CA ASP A 65 8.39 1.76 2.12
C ASP A 65 7.56 1.64 0.83
N LYS A 66 8.13 1.90 -0.34
CA LYS A 66 7.41 1.72 -1.61
C LYS A 66 7.06 0.26 -1.91
N GLN A 67 7.92 -0.69 -1.57
CA GLN A 67 7.61 -2.12 -1.68
C GLN A 67 6.47 -2.52 -0.72
N LYS A 68 6.49 -2.02 0.53
CA LYS A 68 5.39 -2.21 1.48
C LYS A 68 4.10 -1.55 0.98
N ALA A 69 4.19 -0.37 0.41
CA ALA A 69 3.04 0.31 -0.19
C ALA A 69 2.39 -0.58 -1.24
N LEU A 70 3.17 -1.12 -2.18
CA LEU A 70 2.68 -2.04 -3.20
C LEU A 70 2.02 -3.29 -2.60
N TYR A 71 2.60 -3.86 -1.54
CA TYR A 71 1.98 -4.98 -0.82
C TYR A 71 0.58 -4.61 -0.29
N TYR A 72 0.45 -3.47 0.38
CA TYR A 72 -0.85 -3.05 0.93
C TYR A 72 -1.87 -2.67 -0.16
N ALA A 73 -1.44 -2.08 -1.27
CA ALA A 73 -2.31 -1.84 -2.42
C ALA A 73 -2.82 -3.16 -3.04
N LYS A 74 -1.94 -4.17 -3.18
CA LYS A 74 -2.34 -5.52 -3.64
C LYS A 74 -3.33 -6.17 -2.67
N LYS A 75 -3.07 -6.10 -1.37
CA LYS A 75 -3.98 -6.64 -0.34
C LYS A 75 -5.35 -5.93 -0.39
N ALA A 76 -5.36 -4.61 -0.50
CA ALA A 76 -6.60 -3.83 -0.70
C ALA A 76 -7.37 -4.34 -1.93
N CYS A 77 -6.68 -4.54 -3.05
CA CYS A 77 -7.30 -5.09 -4.26
C CYS A 77 -7.86 -6.51 -4.07
N VAL A 78 -7.15 -7.40 -3.35
CA VAL A 78 -7.66 -8.73 -3.00
C VAL A 78 -8.98 -8.63 -2.22
N LEU A 79 -9.08 -7.63 -1.34
CA LEU A 79 -10.27 -7.29 -0.55
C LEU A 79 -11.32 -6.48 -1.32
N ASN A 80 -11.23 -6.46 -2.66
CA ASN A 80 -12.14 -5.76 -3.57
C ASN A 80 -12.20 -4.23 -3.35
N ASP A 81 -11.15 -3.65 -2.78
CA ASP A 81 -10.97 -2.20 -2.79
C ASP A 81 -10.50 -1.76 -4.18
N ARG A 82 -11.37 -1.03 -4.86
CA ARG A 82 -11.18 -0.56 -6.23
C ARG A 82 -9.93 0.31 -6.37
N ASP A 83 -9.70 1.24 -5.44
CA ASP A 83 -8.58 2.17 -5.48
C ASP A 83 -7.25 1.43 -5.23
N GLY A 84 -7.27 0.42 -4.36
CA GLY A 84 -6.18 -0.54 -4.19
C GLY A 84 -5.81 -1.26 -5.49
N CYS A 85 -6.81 -1.71 -6.26
CA CYS A 85 -6.58 -2.33 -7.56
C CYS A 85 -5.96 -1.37 -8.58
N VAL A 86 -6.48 -0.15 -8.67
CA VAL A 86 -5.90 0.89 -9.55
C VAL A 86 -4.44 1.13 -9.18
N THR A 87 -4.19 1.34 -7.90
CA THR A 87 -2.88 1.71 -7.39
C THR A 87 -1.86 0.60 -7.65
N ALA A 88 -2.17 -0.64 -7.24
CA ALA A 88 -1.28 -1.78 -7.45
C ALA A 88 -1.06 -2.07 -8.96
N GLY A 89 -2.13 -1.93 -9.76
CA GLY A 89 -2.08 -2.10 -11.21
C GLY A 89 -1.14 -1.10 -11.87
N MET A 90 -1.28 0.18 -11.56
CA MET A 90 -0.42 1.25 -12.08
C MET A 90 1.03 1.10 -11.64
N THR A 91 1.28 0.79 -10.36
CA THR A 91 2.64 0.59 -9.84
C THR A 91 3.36 -0.54 -10.57
N LEU A 92 2.69 -1.66 -10.85
CA LEU A 92 3.30 -2.76 -11.63
C LEU A 92 3.41 -2.42 -13.11
N TYR A 93 2.41 -1.75 -13.69
CA TYR A 93 2.39 -1.44 -15.11
C TYR A 93 3.57 -0.53 -15.53
N TYR A 94 3.95 0.41 -14.67
CA TYR A 94 5.11 1.29 -14.91
C TYR A 94 6.40 0.77 -14.26
N GLY A 95 6.30 0.07 -13.12
CA GLY A 95 7.45 -0.26 -12.28
C GLY A 95 8.01 0.97 -11.56
N ASP A 96 8.95 0.74 -10.64
CA ASP A 96 9.76 1.78 -10.00
C ASP A 96 11.17 1.23 -9.71
N GLN A 97 12.10 1.54 -10.59
CA GLN A 97 13.50 1.11 -10.50
C GLN A 97 14.20 1.58 -9.22
N HIS A 98 13.85 2.75 -8.69
CA HIS A 98 14.45 3.26 -7.46
C HIS A 98 13.96 2.49 -6.24
N ALA A 99 12.76 1.91 -6.31
CA ALA A 99 12.21 1.04 -5.28
C ALA A 99 12.50 -0.45 -5.51
N GLY A 100 13.22 -0.80 -6.58
CA GLY A 100 13.42 -2.21 -6.99
C GLY A 100 12.13 -2.91 -7.42
N ILE A 101 11.09 -2.16 -7.81
CA ILE A 101 9.83 -2.72 -8.30
C ILE A 101 9.96 -2.90 -9.81
N ALA A 102 10.15 -4.14 -10.24
CA ALA A 102 10.19 -4.47 -11.67
C ALA A 102 8.84 -4.18 -12.34
N ARG A 103 8.91 -3.69 -13.57
CA ARG A 103 7.72 -3.50 -14.41
C ARG A 103 7.14 -4.85 -14.80
N ASP A 104 5.88 -5.06 -14.50
CA ASP A 104 5.09 -6.23 -14.86
C ASP A 104 3.74 -5.76 -15.42
N LYS A 105 3.72 -5.57 -16.74
CA LYS A 105 2.53 -5.06 -17.45
C LYS A 105 1.37 -6.04 -17.43
N GLU A 106 1.64 -7.34 -17.42
CA GLU A 106 0.60 -8.36 -17.44
C GLU A 106 -0.17 -8.36 -16.10
N SER A 107 0.56 -8.48 -14.99
CA SER A 107 -0.03 -8.37 -13.66
C SER A 107 -0.69 -6.99 -13.45
N GLY A 108 -0.04 -5.92 -13.92
CA GLY A 108 -0.58 -4.57 -13.87
C GLY A 108 -1.94 -4.45 -14.56
N ARG A 109 -2.05 -4.92 -15.82
CA ARG A 109 -3.31 -4.93 -16.57
C ARG A 109 -4.37 -5.82 -15.94
N GLY A 110 -3.99 -6.95 -15.36
CA GLY A 110 -4.92 -7.83 -14.63
C GLY A 110 -5.59 -7.12 -13.45
N LEU A 111 -4.81 -6.38 -12.65
CA LEU A 111 -5.32 -5.59 -11.53
C LEU A 111 -6.17 -4.40 -12.00
N LEU A 112 -5.76 -3.72 -13.08
CA LEU A 112 -6.55 -2.63 -13.68
C LEU A 112 -7.89 -3.15 -14.25
N LYS A 113 -7.90 -4.35 -14.83
CA LYS A 113 -9.14 -5.03 -15.25
C LYS A 113 -10.05 -5.32 -14.06
N LYS A 114 -9.51 -5.79 -12.94
CA LYS A 114 -10.30 -5.96 -11.72
C LYS A 114 -10.85 -4.62 -11.21
N ALA A 115 -10.07 -3.54 -11.24
CA ALA A 115 -10.57 -2.21 -10.85
C ALA A 115 -11.75 -1.75 -11.73
N CYS A 116 -11.66 -1.98 -13.04
CA CYS A 116 -12.73 -1.74 -14.00
C CYS A 116 -13.99 -2.55 -13.64
N GLU A 117 -13.86 -3.85 -13.37
CA GLU A 117 -14.98 -4.72 -12.94
C GLU A 117 -15.61 -4.29 -11.61
N LEU A 118 -14.86 -3.59 -10.76
CA LEU A 118 -15.33 -2.99 -9.51
C LEU A 118 -15.92 -1.58 -9.70
N GLY A 119 -16.12 -1.14 -10.94
CA GLY A 119 -16.76 0.14 -11.28
C GLY A 119 -15.80 1.33 -11.34
N GLN A 120 -14.55 1.12 -11.78
CA GLN A 120 -13.64 2.21 -12.15
C GLN A 120 -13.61 2.41 -13.67
N ASP A 121 -14.64 3.05 -14.20
CA ASP A 121 -14.90 3.17 -15.65
C ASP A 121 -13.77 3.86 -16.41
N ASP A 122 -13.12 4.85 -15.78
CA ASP A 122 -11.95 5.53 -16.35
C ASP A 122 -10.82 4.55 -16.67
N VAL A 123 -10.61 3.54 -15.81
CA VAL A 123 -9.56 2.54 -16.02
C VAL A 123 -9.88 1.64 -17.21
N CYS A 124 -11.16 1.28 -17.39
CA CYS A 124 -11.61 0.53 -18.55
C CYS A 124 -11.29 1.28 -19.85
N THR A 125 -11.49 2.59 -19.84
CA THR A 125 -11.37 3.44 -21.03
C THR A 125 -9.91 3.74 -21.37
N PHE A 126 -9.09 4.09 -20.38
CA PHE A 126 -7.73 4.58 -20.63
C PHE A 126 -6.65 3.49 -20.63
N PHE A 127 -6.82 2.39 -19.88
CA PHE A 127 -5.76 1.38 -19.71
C PHE A 127 -6.06 0.04 -20.37
N LEU A 128 -7.33 -0.22 -20.70
CA LEU A 128 -7.77 -1.52 -21.23
C LEU A 128 -8.34 -1.45 -22.64
N ASN A 129 -8.42 -0.27 -23.24
CA ASN A 129 -8.79 -0.10 -24.63
C ASN A 129 -7.66 -0.61 -25.55
N PRO A 130 -7.92 -1.59 -26.44
CA PRO A 130 -6.90 -2.13 -27.35
C PRO A 130 -6.50 -1.18 -28.48
N ASN A 131 -7.17 -0.04 -28.63
CA ASN A 131 -6.92 0.94 -29.69
C ASN A 131 -6.00 2.11 -29.26
N PHE A 132 -5.44 2.06 -28.05
CA PHE A 132 -4.43 3.01 -27.55
C PHE A 132 -3.17 2.28 -27.07
#